data_AF-A0A7I8DPU1-F1
#
_entry.id   AF-A0A7I8DPU1-F1
#
_cell.length_a   1.000
_cell.length_b   1.000
_cell.length_c   1.000
_cell.angle_alpha   90.00
_cell.angle_beta   90.00
_cell.angle_gamma   90.00
#
_symmetry.space_group_name_H-M   'P 1'
#
loop_
_entity.id
_entity.type
_entity.pdbx_description
1 polymer ?
#
loop_
_entity_poly.entity_id
_entity_poly.type
_entity_poly.pdbx_seq_one_letter_code
_entity_poly.pdbx_strand_id
1 'polypeptide(L)'
;MLVSSGTAEDLARALDYDPRVIRLAPEGITPEAVVDAVNHLVCDTYIPKEKFQEGIDGLKRCIRIQPENTLPYLTMAELYVAAKNAEEAVRWLQKAVKIAPELKSKLDTYPCYAPLRSNTDYQALLAQKEGHGKSFYYLKMLAEPGGMREDFRMISSDTEKLRQMLLTRIKASLGFYALLSYGQTIRITCYTAGEQTDFVDIHPFLNITVPGKLTASFTEGGTPVIKGEDGNTATDGYVSDLLFEYRAYDEETETVQLGDWEGQLGALTGEPLVLQEEVEIDGVFLTADRVYELESGEDYSLEEFIAMTKEEN
;
A
#
# COMPACT_ATOMS: atom_id res chain seq x y z
N MET A 1 -9.82 32.46 32.58
CA MET A 1 -8.74 31.87 33.41
C MET A 1 -8.87 30.37 33.30
N LEU A 2 -8.13 29.70 32.41
CA LEU A 2 -8.17 28.22 32.29
C LEU A 2 -6.77 27.58 32.19
N VAL A 3 -5.69 28.36 32.30
CA VAL A 3 -4.33 27.82 32.35
C VAL A 3 -3.68 28.42 33.59
N SER A 4 -3.78 27.75 34.74
CA SER A 4 -3.18 28.24 35.99
C SER A 4 -1.84 27.59 36.32
N SER A 5 -1.44 26.48 35.66
CA SER A 5 -0.14 25.84 35.91
C SER A 5 0.73 25.59 34.68
N GLY A 6 0.20 25.70 33.45
CA GLY A 6 1.00 25.63 32.22
C GLY A 6 1.68 24.28 32.01
N THR A 7 1.10 23.19 32.52
CA THR A 7 1.60 21.82 32.40
C THR A 7 1.00 21.11 31.17
N ALA A 8 1.59 19.97 30.78
CA ALA A 8 1.04 19.13 29.71
C ALA A 8 -0.39 18.65 30.03
N GLU A 9 -0.72 18.39 31.31
CA GLU A 9 -2.08 18.06 31.76
C GLU A 9 -3.05 19.23 31.61
N ASP A 10 -2.63 20.45 31.95
CA ASP A 10 -3.47 21.64 31.78
C ASP A 10 -3.79 21.88 30.29
N LEU A 11 -2.79 21.69 29.42
CA LEU A 11 -2.99 21.75 27.98
C LEU A 11 -3.88 20.61 27.48
N ALA A 12 -3.69 19.39 28.00
CA ALA A 12 -4.54 18.25 27.68
C ALA A 12 -6.02 18.52 28.02
N ARG A 13 -6.31 19.10 29.18
CA ARG A 13 -7.68 19.51 29.57
C ARG A 13 -8.20 20.68 28.72
N ALA A 14 -7.34 21.65 28.39
CA ALA A 14 -7.73 22.81 27.58
C ALA A 14 -8.09 22.43 26.12
N LEU A 15 -7.55 21.32 25.59
CA LEU A 15 -7.89 20.79 24.28
C LEU A 15 -9.37 20.40 24.15
N ASP A 16 -10.09 20.18 25.25
CA ASP A 16 -11.54 19.92 25.25
C ASP A 16 -12.34 21.14 24.76
N TYR A 17 -11.79 22.34 24.95
CA TYR A 17 -12.48 23.59 24.65
C TYR A 17 -11.99 24.23 23.34
N ASP A 18 -10.69 24.16 23.03
CA ASP A 18 -10.15 24.65 21.75
C ASP A 18 -8.90 23.87 21.30
N PRO A 19 -8.97 23.13 20.18
CA PRO A 19 -7.83 22.35 19.68
C PRO A 19 -6.65 23.19 19.19
N ARG A 20 -6.82 24.49 18.97
CA ARG A 20 -5.74 25.41 18.57
C ARG A 20 -4.83 25.79 19.73
N VAL A 21 -5.23 25.52 20.97
CA VAL A 21 -4.46 25.83 22.18
C VAL A 21 -3.11 25.12 22.18
N ILE A 22 -2.96 24.01 21.46
CA ILE A 22 -1.67 23.33 21.32
C ILE A 22 -0.60 24.19 20.65
N ARG A 23 -1.00 25.15 19.78
CA ARG A 23 -0.08 26.10 19.16
C ARG A 23 0.37 27.20 20.12
N LEU A 24 -0.26 27.27 21.30
CA LEU A 24 0.03 28.21 22.38
C LEU A 24 0.76 27.51 23.54
N ALA A 25 1.23 26.27 23.33
CA ALA A 25 1.97 25.53 24.35
C ALA A 25 3.20 26.35 24.82
N PRO A 26 3.38 26.57 26.14
CA PRO A 26 4.57 27.21 26.68
C PRO A 26 5.85 26.54 26.19
N GLU A 27 6.91 27.33 26.02
CA GLU A 27 8.24 26.80 25.70
C GLU A 27 8.64 25.71 26.70
N GLY A 28 8.96 24.51 26.20
CA GLY A 28 9.37 23.35 27.00
C GLY A 28 8.35 22.21 27.10
N ILE A 29 7.12 22.38 26.60
CA ILE A 29 6.13 21.28 26.52
C ILE A 29 6.11 20.75 25.10
N THR A 30 6.53 19.50 24.91
CA THR A 30 6.55 18.88 23.59
C THR A 30 5.18 18.29 23.23
N PRO A 31 4.86 18.16 21.93
CA PRO A 31 3.64 17.48 21.50
C PRO A 31 3.52 16.05 22.04
N GLU A 32 4.64 15.33 22.22
CA GLU A 32 4.68 14.00 22.83
C GLU A 32 4.21 14.05 24.28
N ALA A 33 4.70 15.01 25.07
CA ALA A 33 4.28 15.17 26.47
C ALA A 33 2.79 15.48 26.61
N VAL A 34 2.20 16.20 25.63
CA VAL A 34 0.75 16.46 25.58
C VAL A 34 -0.01 15.18 25.21
N VAL A 35 0.49 14.41 24.23
CA VAL A 35 -0.10 13.12 23.85
C VAL A 35 -0.09 12.15 25.03
N ASP A 36 1.02 12.05 25.77
CA ASP A 36 1.16 11.20 26.95
C ASP A 36 0.18 11.61 28.06
N ALA A 37 0.05 12.92 28.32
CA ALA A 37 -0.88 13.44 29.32
C ALA A 37 -2.35 13.17 28.95
N VAL A 38 -2.74 13.37 27.68
CA VAL A 38 -4.08 13.00 27.21
C VAL A 38 -4.29 11.49 27.35
N ASN A 39 -3.29 10.67 27.00
CA ASN A 39 -3.38 9.22 27.09
C ASN A 39 -3.60 8.74 28.53
N HIS A 40 -2.85 9.30 29.49
CA HIS A 40 -2.97 8.99 30.90
C HIS A 40 -4.39 9.31 31.44
N LEU A 41 -4.96 10.45 31.04
CA LEU A 41 -6.32 10.84 31.43
C LEU A 41 -7.39 9.86 30.93
N VAL A 42 -7.20 9.28 29.74
CA VAL A 42 -8.13 8.31 29.17
C VAL A 42 -8.07 6.97 29.92
N CYS A 43 -6.86 6.46 30.20
CA CYS A 43 -6.65 5.17 30.88
C CYS A 43 -7.17 5.13 32.33
N ASP A 44 -7.04 6.23 33.08
CA ASP A 44 -7.42 6.28 34.51
C ASP A 44 -8.94 6.27 34.75
N THR A 45 -9.76 6.43 33.71
CA THR A 45 -11.22 6.56 33.85
C THR A 45 -11.99 5.33 33.37
N TYR A 46 -12.19 4.35 34.26
CA TYR A 46 -13.12 3.22 34.05
C TYR A 46 -14.55 3.71 33.74
N ILE A 47 -15.26 3.04 32.81
CA ILE A 47 -16.19 3.69 31.87
C ILE A 47 -17.69 3.48 32.16
N PRO A 48 -18.42 4.57 32.53
CA PRO A 48 -19.79 4.86 32.09
C PRO A 48 -19.79 5.32 30.61
N LYS A 49 -20.88 5.08 29.87
CA LYS A 49 -21.00 5.39 28.42
C LYS A 49 -20.54 6.80 28.00
N GLU A 50 -20.76 7.81 28.84
CA GLU A 50 -20.36 9.20 28.55
C GLU A 50 -18.83 9.35 28.50
N LYS A 51 -18.11 8.74 29.44
CA LYS A 51 -16.64 8.80 29.52
C LYS A 51 -15.95 8.00 28.42
N PHE A 52 -16.63 7.00 27.85
CA PHE A 52 -16.14 6.26 26.68
C PHE A 52 -15.95 7.20 25.48
N GLN A 53 -16.96 8.03 25.24
CA GLN A 53 -16.97 8.93 24.10
C GLN A 53 -15.93 10.03 24.26
N GLU A 54 -15.80 10.59 25.47
CA GLU A 54 -14.74 11.55 25.82
C GLU A 54 -13.34 10.96 25.58
N GLY A 55 -13.12 9.71 25.98
CA GLY A 55 -11.85 9.01 25.75
C GLY A 55 -11.50 8.85 24.27
N ILE A 56 -12.47 8.45 23.45
CA ILE A 56 -12.31 8.36 21.99
C ILE A 56 -11.94 9.72 21.39
N ASP A 57 -12.62 10.78 21.82
CA ASP A 57 -12.38 12.12 21.28
C ASP A 57 -11.02 12.69 21.73
N GLY A 58 -10.55 12.34 22.94
CA GLY A 58 -9.17 12.51 23.40
C GLY A 58 -8.16 11.87 22.46
N LEU A 59 -8.30 10.57 22.20
CA LEU A 59 -7.35 9.81 21.39
C LEU A 59 -7.34 10.24 19.92
N LYS A 60 -8.50 10.58 19.34
CA LYS A 60 -8.59 11.18 18.00
C LYS A 60 -7.81 12.50 17.90
N ARG A 61 -7.77 13.30 18.96
CA ARG A 61 -6.96 14.52 19.00
C ARG A 61 -5.47 14.18 19.02
N CYS A 62 -5.05 13.20 19.81
CA CYS A 62 -3.65 12.73 19.80
C CYS A 62 -3.23 12.28 18.41
N ILE A 63 -4.05 11.48 17.72
CA ILE A 63 -3.82 11.03 16.34
C ILE A 63 -3.67 12.21 15.37
N ARG A 64 -4.46 13.28 15.55
CA ARG A 64 -4.35 14.47 14.70
C ARG A 64 -3.08 15.28 14.97
N ILE A 65 -2.56 15.23 16.20
CA ILE A 65 -1.34 15.94 16.61
C ILE A 65 -0.10 15.16 16.14
N GLN A 66 -0.11 13.84 16.31
CA GLN A 66 0.97 12.93 15.92
C GLN A 66 0.38 11.65 15.29
N PRO A 67 0.19 11.64 13.96
CA PRO A 67 -0.39 10.47 13.28
C PRO A 67 0.55 9.26 13.23
N GLU A 68 1.87 9.48 13.38
CA GLU A 68 2.88 8.41 13.38
C GLU A 68 3.17 7.89 14.80
N ASN A 69 2.59 8.48 15.84
CA ASN A 69 2.70 7.96 17.19
C ASN A 69 1.73 6.80 17.36
N THR A 70 2.22 5.59 17.66
CA THR A 70 1.41 4.38 17.80
C THR A 70 0.64 4.29 19.10
N LEU A 71 1.04 5.06 20.13
CA LEU A 71 0.46 4.99 21.46
C LEU A 71 -1.06 5.28 21.47
N PRO A 72 -1.57 6.36 20.84
CA PRO A 72 -3.02 6.60 20.77
C PRO A 72 -3.82 5.49 20.08
N TYR A 73 -3.23 4.81 19.09
CA TYR A 73 -3.89 3.71 18.38
C TYR A 73 -3.99 2.45 19.26
N LEU A 74 -2.91 2.14 20.00
CA LEU A 74 -2.90 1.03 20.96
C LEU A 74 -3.87 1.29 22.12
N THR A 75 -3.94 2.52 22.62
CA THR A 75 -4.88 2.89 23.69
C THR A 75 -6.32 2.93 23.20
N MET A 76 -6.59 3.33 21.95
CA MET A 76 -7.93 3.16 21.33
C MET A 76 -8.34 1.69 21.33
N ALA A 77 -7.44 0.80 20.90
CA ALA A 77 -7.73 -0.62 20.90
C ALA A 77 -8.05 -1.15 22.30
N GLU A 78 -7.26 -0.78 23.30
CA GLU A 78 -7.48 -1.16 24.70
C GLU A 78 -8.84 -0.67 25.22
N LEU A 79 -9.23 0.57 24.89
CA LEU A 79 -10.52 1.13 25.25
C LEU A 79 -11.68 0.30 24.67
N TYR A 80 -11.58 -0.09 23.40
CA TYR A 80 -12.58 -0.94 22.75
C TYR A 80 -12.60 -2.37 23.31
N VAL A 81 -11.45 -2.93 23.73
CA VAL A 81 -11.42 -4.20 24.47
C VAL A 81 -12.18 -4.08 25.79
N ALA A 82 -11.95 -3.00 26.54
CA ALA A 82 -12.67 -2.75 27.80
C ALA A 82 -14.18 -2.60 27.57
N ALA A 83 -14.59 -2.02 26.45
CA ALA A 83 -15.98 -1.93 26.02
C ALA A 83 -16.55 -3.23 25.41
N LYS A 84 -15.77 -4.32 25.42
CA LYS A 84 -16.10 -5.63 24.82
C LYS A 84 -16.45 -5.56 23.33
N ASN A 85 -15.91 -4.57 22.63
CA ASN A 85 -16.05 -4.42 21.19
C ASN A 85 -14.76 -4.87 20.52
N ALA A 86 -14.66 -6.17 20.26
CA ALA A 86 -13.47 -6.79 19.68
C ALA A 86 -13.19 -6.32 18.25
N GLU A 87 -14.24 -6.08 17.45
CA GLU A 87 -14.13 -5.66 16.05
C GLU A 87 -13.40 -4.31 15.93
N GLU A 88 -13.84 -3.31 16.69
CA GLU A 88 -13.17 -2.00 16.69
C GLU A 88 -11.78 -2.08 17.32
N ALA A 89 -11.60 -2.88 18.38
CA ALA A 89 -10.28 -3.06 18.98
C ALA A 89 -9.25 -3.56 17.95
N VAL A 90 -9.60 -4.60 17.18
CA VAL A 90 -8.72 -5.15 16.14
C VAL A 90 -8.47 -4.14 15.03
N ARG A 91 -9.47 -3.36 14.60
CA ARG A 91 -9.28 -2.27 13.61
C ARG A 91 -8.27 -1.23 14.07
N TRP A 92 -8.28 -0.85 15.35
CA TRP A 92 -7.31 0.09 15.90
C TRP A 92 -5.91 -0.51 16.03
N LEU A 93 -5.81 -1.80 16.35
CA LEU A 93 -4.53 -2.52 16.34
C LEU A 93 -3.94 -2.66 14.93
N GLN A 94 -4.75 -2.91 13.91
CA GLN A 94 -4.31 -2.93 12.51
C GLN A 94 -3.68 -1.60 12.09
N LYS A 95 -4.27 -0.47 12.50
CA LYS A 95 -3.69 0.86 12.26
C LYS A 95 -2.36 1.04 12.99
N ALA A 96 -2.25 0.59 14.24
CA ALA A 96 -1.00 0.66 15.00
C ALA A 96 0.11 -0.17 14.33
N VAL A 97 -0.20 -1.39 13.89
CA VAL A 97 0.75 -2.29 13.20
C VAL A 97 1.15 -1.75 11.82
N LYS A 98 0.26 -1.04 11.11
CA LYS A 98 0.61 -0.39 9.84
C LYS A 98 1.69 0.69 10.02
N ILE A 99 1.67 1.39 11.16
CA ILE A 99 2.64 2.43 11.49
C ILE A 99 3.95 1.80 12.00
N ALA A 100 3.86 0.78 12.84
CA ALA A 100 5.00 0.05 13.40
C ALA A 100 4.80 -1.48 13.28
N PRO A 101 5.23 -2.08 12.15
CA PRO A 101 5.03 -3.51 11.88
C PRO A 101 5.61 -4.43 12.95
N GLU A 102 6.68 -4.01 13.63
CA GLU A 102 7.32 -4.76 14.71
C GLU A 102 6.40 -4.97 15.93
N LEU A 103 5.34 -4.17 16.07
CA LEU A 103 4.34 -4.33 17.13
C LEU A 103 3.63 -5.67 17.05
N LYS A 104 3.44 -6.24 15.85
CA LYS A 104 2.77 -7.54 15.62
C LYS A 104 3.33 -8.65 16.53
N SER A 105 4.66 -8.69 16.67
CA SER A 105 5.36 -9.67 17.51
C SER A 105 5.15 -9.47 19.03
N LYS A 106 4.75 -8.27 19.44
CA LYS A 106 4.59 -7.88 20.86
C LYS A 106 3.14 -7.88 21.32
N LEU A 107 2.18 -7.73 20.40
CA LEU A 107 0.77 -7.53 20.73
C LEU A 107 0.21 -8.62 21.66
N ASP A 108 0.53 -9.90 21.41
CA ASP A 108 0.04 -11.00 22.25
C ASP A 108 0.66 -11.05 23.65
N THR A 109 1.76 -10.32 23.88
CA THR A 109 2.38 -10.21 25.20
C THR A 109 1.64 -9.24 26.13
N TYR A 110 0.83 -8.32 25.57
CA TYR A 110 0.08 -7.36 26.38
C TYR A 110 -1.15 -8.04 27.02
N PRO A 111 -1.26 -8.04 28.36
CA PRO A 111 -2.38 -8.69 29.05
C PRO A 111 -3.76 -8.12 28.69
N CYS A 112 -3.83 -6.83 28.36
CA CYS A 112 -5.09 -6.16 28.00
C CYS A 112 -5.72 -6.72 26.73
N TYR A 113 -4.95 -7.33 25.83
CA TYR A 113 -5.46 -7.95 24.59
C TYR A 113 -5.75 -9.44 24.74
N ALA A 114 -5.59 -10.02 25.93
CA ALA A 114 -5.95 -11.41 26.19
C ALA A 114 -7.38 -11.79 25.76
N PRO A 115 -8.41 -10.94 25.92
CA PRO A 115 -9.77 -11.24 25.43
C PRO A 115 -9.88 -11.38 23.91
N LEU A 116 -8.94 -10.81 23.14
CA LEU A 116 -8.92 -10.88 21.69
C LEU A 116 -8.27 -12.16 21.15
N ARG A 117 -7.57 -12.94 21.98
CA ARG A 117 -6.82 -14.13 21.53
C ARG A 117 -7.65 -15.19 20.83
N SER A 118 -8.95 -15.27 21.12
CA SER A 118 -9.90 -16.17 20.45
C SER A 118 -10.61 -15.53 19.26
N ASN A 119 -10.40 -14.25 18.98
CA ASN A 119 -10.98 -13.54 17.85
C ASN A 119 -10.16 -13.85 16.58
N THR A 120 -10.85 -14.28 15.51
CA THR A 120 -10.21 -14.69 14.25
C THR A 120 -9.43 -13.57 13.58
N ASP A 121 -9.94 -12.33 13.60
CA ASP A 121 -9.29 -11.17 12.98
C ASP A 121 -8.03 -10.77 13.77
N TYR A 122 -8.07 -10.90 15.10
CA TYR A 122 -6.89 -10.71 15.95
C TYR A 122 -5.85 -11.80 15.70
N GLN A 123 -6.27 -13.07 15.58
CA GLN A 123 -5.36 -14.16 15.20
C GLN A 123 -4.76 -13.93 13.82
N ALA A 124 -5.53 -13.48 12.83
CA ALA A 124 -5.04 -13.14 11.50
C ALA A 124 -4.08 -11.95 11.52
N LEU A 125 -4.36 -10.92 12.34
CA LEU A 125 -3.46 -9.79 12.57
C LEU A 125 -2.10 -10.24 13.10
N LEU A 126 -2.09 -11.21 14.04
CA LEU A 126 -0.87 -11.73 14.67
C LEU A 126 -0.17 -12.81 13.85
N ALA A 127 -0.92 -13.59 13.08
CA ALA A 127 -0.38 -14.61 12.22
C ALA A 127 0.64 -13.94 11.28
N GLN A 128 1.92 -14.25 11.43
CA GLN A 128 2.74 -14.30 10.22
C GLN A 128 2.03 -15.35 9.38
N LYS A 129 1.34 -14.93 8.32
CA LYS A 129 1.12 -15.87 7.24
C LYS A 129 2.51 -16.16 6.70
N GLU A 130 3.12 -17.20 7.28
CA GLU A 130 4.20 -17.94 6.64
C GLU A 130 3.74 -18.12 5.20
N GLY A 131 4.58 -17.67 4.27
CA GLY A 131 4.30 -17.76 2.85
C GLY A 131 3.73 -19.13 2.59
N HIS A 132 2.52 -19.17 2.03
CA HIS A 132 1.89 -20.43 1.69
C HIS A 132 2.96 -21.25 0.98
N GLY A 133 3.22 -22.49 1.44
CA GLY A 133 4.28 -23.38 0.91
C GLY A 133 4.13 -23.77 -0.57
N LYS A 134 3.30 -23.00 -1.27
CA LYS A 134 3.10 -22.93 -2.69
C LYS A 134 4.20 -22.12 -3.35
N SER A 135 4.34 -22.38 -4.63
CA SER A 135 5.22 -21.66 -5.51
C SER A 135 4.38 -20.89 -6.51
N PHE A 136 4.72 -19.63 -6.70
CA PHE A 136 4.05 -18.74 -7.64
C PHE A 136 4.99 -17.60 -8.01
N TYR A 137 4.58 -16.83 -9.00
CA TYR A 137 5.18 -15.56 -9.35
C TYR A 137 4.29 -14.43 -8.86
N TYR A 138 4.92 -13.37 -8.38
CA TYR A 138 4.28 -12.15 -7.92
C TYR A 138 4.69 -10.99 -8.83
N LEU A 139 3.73 -10.48 -9.60
CA LEU A 139 3.89 -9.27 -10.41
C LEU A 139 3.46 -8.06 -9.60
N LYS A 140 4.36 -7.07 -9.50
CA LYS A 140 4.11 -5.74 -8.94
C LYS A 140 4.39 -4.68 -10.00
N MET A 141 3.38 -3.87 -10.27
CA MET A 141 3.47 -2.69 -11.13
C MET A 141 3.07 -1.46 -10.32
N LEU A 142 4.07 -0.72 -9.87
CA LEU A 142 3.90 0.52 -9.09
C LEU A 142 4.41 1.69 -9.92
N ALA A 143 3.64 2.78 -9.99
CA ALA A 143 4.07 4.04 -10.57
C ALA A 143 3.67 5.19 -9.64
N GLU A 144 4.63 6.03 -9.27
CA GLU A 144 4.39 7.22 -8.42
C GLU A 144 4.92 8.52 -9.06
N PRO A 145 4.55 8.85 -10.32
CA PRO A 145 5.00 10.09 -10.92
C PRO A 145 4.23 11.30 -10.36
N GLY A 146 4.93 12.19 -9.68
CA GLY A 146 4.36 13.44 -9.17
C GLY A 146 3.29 13.20 -8.07
N GLY A 147 2.05 13.64 -8.31
CA GLY A 147 0.92 13.50 -7.38
C GLY A 147 0.00 12.31 -7.68
N MET A 148 0.36 11.47 -8.64
CA MET A 148 -0.38 10.27 -9.04
C MET A 148 0.32 9.04 -8.47
N ARG A 149 -0.48 8.05 -8.05
CA ARG A 149 0.00 6.76 -7.59
C ARG A 149 -0.88 5.67 -8.18
N GLU A 150 -0.26 4.61 -8.68
CA GLU A 150 -0.93 3.42 -9.19
C GLU A 150 -0.16 2.19 -8.71
N ASP A 151 -0.86 1.21 -8.14
CA ASP A 151 -0.26 -0.02 -7.61
C ASP A 151 -1.12 -1.22 -8.04
N PHE A 152 -0.65 -1.91 -9.07
CA PHE A 152 -1.28 -3.12 -9.59
C PHE A 152 -0.49 -4.36 -9.18
N ARG A 153 -1.21 -5.39 -8.74
CA ARG A 153 -0.63 -6.64 -8.23
C ARG A 153 -1.34 -7.85 -8.78
N MET A 154 -0.58 -8.91 -9.05
CA MET A 154 -1.11 -10.21 -9.44
C MET A 154 -0.18 -11.31 -8.96
N ILE A 155 -0.75 -12.43 -8.52
CA ILE A 155 -0.02 -13.68 -8.30
C ILE A 155 -0.50 -14.73 -9.30
N SER A 156 0.42 -15.52 -9.84
CA SER A 156 0.09 -16.62 -10.75
C SER A 156 1.20 -17.65 -10.79
N SER A 157 0.85 -18.91 -11.04
CA SER A 157 1.82 -19.96 -11.40
C SER A 157 2.10 -20.01 -12.92
N ASP A 158 1.46 -19.13 -13.70
CA ASP A 158 1.53 -19.10 -15.16
C ASP A 158 2.13 -17.77 -15.65
N THR A 159 3.31 -17.84 -16.28
CA THR A 159 4.02 -16.65 -16.80
C THR A 159 3.29 -15.98 -17.95
N GLU A 160 2.48 -16.72 -18.72
CA GLU A 160 1.70 -16.16 -19.83
C GLU A 160 0.59 -15.24 -19.29
N LYS A 161 -0.04 -15.60 -18.18
CA LYS A 161 -1.03 -14.74 -17.53
C LYS A 161 -0.41 -13.45 -17.01
N LEU A 162 0.80 -13.53 -16.45
CA LEU A 162 1.54 -12.32 -16.02
C LEU A 162 1.92 -11.45 -17.22
N ARG A 163 2.37 -12.05 -18.33
CA ARG A 163 2.65 -11.35 -19.59
C ARG A 163 1.41 -10.63 -20.11
N GLN A 164 0.25 -11.30 -20.10
CA GLN A 164 -1.03 -10.70 -20.50
C GLN A 164 -1.41 -9.53 -19.60
N MET A 165 -1.41 -9.72 -18.28
CA MET A 165 -1.70 -8.65 -17.32
C MET A 165 -0.78 -7.45 -17.54
N LEU A 166 0.52 -7.68 -17.64
CA LEU A 166 1.52 -6.63 -17.81
C LEU A 166 1.30 -5.83 -19.10
N LEU A 167 1.13 -6.50 -20.24
CA LEU A 167 0.90 -5.84 -21.52
C LEU A 167 -0.42 -5.10 -21.53
N THR A 168 -1.48 -5.70 -21.00
CA THR A 168 -2.80 -5.08 -20.87
C THR A 168 -2.73 -3.81 -20.04
N ARG A 169 -2.04 -3.86 -18.89
CA ARG A 169 -1.91 -2.69 -18.02
C ARG A 169 -1.11 -1.58 -18.70
N ILE A 170 0.01 -1.90 -19.36
CA ILE A 170 0.82 -0.91 -20.07
C ILE A 170 -0.01 -0.23 -21.18
N LYS A 171 -0.85 -0.99 -21.88
CA LYS A 171 -1.68 -0.50 -22.99
C LYS A 171 -2.97 0.21 -22.54
N ALA A 172 -3.31 0.19 -21.24
CA ALA A 172 -4.46 0.92 -20.71
C ALA A 172 -4.21 2.43 -20.66
N SER A 173 -5.26 3.24 -20.76
CA SER A 173 -5.32 4.72 -20.74
C SER A 173 -4.04 5.43 -20.23
N LEU A 174 -3.83 5.46 -18.91
CA LEU A 174 -2.68 6.12 -18.29
C LEU A 174 -1.44 5.24 -18.16
N GLY A 175 -1.51 3.95 -18.52
CA GLY A 175 -0.42 3.00 -18.39
C GLY A 175 0.83 3.38 -19.17
N PHE A 176 0.64 3.92 -20.38
CA PHE A 176 1.75 4.37 -21.20
C PHE A 176 2.41 5.63 -20.64
N TYR A 177 1.60 6.53 -20.08
CA TYR A 177 2.09 7.73 -19.40
C TYR A 177 2.84 7.37 -18.10
N ALA A 178 2.23 6.52 -17.28
CA ALA A 178 2.82 6.00 -16.06
C ALA A 178 4.15 5.31 -16.38
N LEU A 179 4.20 4.50 -17.46
CA LEU A 179 5.36 3.74 -17.93
C LEU A 179 6.52 4.60 -18.47
N LEU A 180 6.23 5.79 -18.95
CA LEU A 180 7.26 6.70 -19.50
C LEU A 180 7.65 7.83 -18.55
N SER A 181 7.03 7.88 -17.39
CA SER A 181 7.37 8.81 -16.31
C SER A 181 8.51 8.26 -15.42
N TYR A 182 8.94 9.00 -14.41
CA TYR A 182 9.92 8.50 -13.42
C TYR A 182 9.24 7.73 -12.29
N GLY A 183 10.03 6.96 -11.51
CA GLY A 183 9.58 6.40 -10.24
C GLY A 183 8.70 5.14 -10.36
N GLN A 184 8.93 4.34 -11.39
CA GLN A 184 8.19 3.10 -11.58
C GLN A 184 8.92 1.88 -11.06
N THR A 185 8.15 0.84 -10.78
CA THR A 185 8.62 -0.50 -10.50
C THR A 185 7.74 -1.48 -11.27
N ILE A 186 8.33 -2.24 -12.16
CA ILE A 186 7.68 -3.38 -12.83
C ILE A 186 8.56 -4.58 -12.55
N ARG A 187 8.15 -5.37 -11.56
CA ARG A 187 8.95 -6.48 -11.05
C ARG A 187 8.12 -7.74 -10.98
N ILE A 188 8.69 -8.84 -11.45
CA ILE A 188 8.16 -10.18 -11.24
C ILE A 188 9.09 -10.90 -10.27
N THR A 189 8.54 -11.36 -9.15
CA THR A 189 9.27 -12.05 -8.08
C THR A 189 8.87 -13.52 -8.07
N CYS A 190 9.84 -14.42 -8.05
CA CYS A 190 9.61 -15.86 -7.93
C CYS A 190 9.56 -16.24 -6.45
N TYR A 191 8.48 -16.92 -6.07
CA TYR A 191 8.33 -17.56 -4.77
C TYR A 191 8.34 -19.07 -4.96
N THR A 192 9.21 -19.77 -4.25
CA THR A 192 9.29 -21.23 -4.19
C THR A 192 9.03 -21.68 -2.77
N ALA A 193 8.02 -22.53 -2.58
CA ALA A 193 7.62 -23.03 -1.27
C ALA A 193 7.42 -21.91 -0.22
N GLY A 194 6.83 -20.78 -0.64
CA GLY A 194 6.58 -19.62 0.21
C GLY A 194 7.76 -18.67 0.41
N GLU A 195 8.96 -19.02 -0.07
CA GLU A 195 10.15 -18.18 0.04
C GLU A 195 10.45 -17.47 -1.28
N GLN A 196 10.80 -16.18 -1.22
CA GLN A 196 11.30 -15.45 -2.39
C GLN A 196 12.66 -16.02 -2.79
N THR A 197 12.77 -16.53 -4.02
CA THR A 197 14.01 -17.13 -4.54
C THR A 197 14.69 -16.31 -5.60
N ASP A 198 13.93 -15.55 -6.38
CA ASP A 198 14.46 -14.77 -7.50
C ASP A 198 13.56 -13.58 -7.84
N PHE A 199 14.05 -12.65 -8.65
CA PHE A 199 13.23 -11.60 -9.23
C PHE A 199 13.82 -11.10 -10.55
N VAL A 200 12.95 -10.58 -11.41
CA VAL A 200 13.33 -9.90 -12.64
C VAL A 200 12.73 -8.50 -12.67
N ASP A 201 13.56 -7.53 -13.03
CA ASP A 201 13.12 -6.19 -13.43
C ASP A 201 12.72 -6.24 -14.91
N ILE A 202 11.50 -5.83 -15.23
CA ILE A 202 10.96 -5.96 -16.59
C ILE A 202 11.40 -4.83 -17.51
N HIS A 203 11.82 -3.68 -16.97
CA HIS A 203 12.13 -2.50 -17.79
C HIS A 203 13.16 -2.78 -18.91
N PRO A 204 14.28 -3.50 -18.69
CA PRO A 204 15.26 -3.77 -19.75
C PRO A 204 14.72 -4.60 -20.92
N PHE A 205 13.60 -5.29 -20.72
CA PHE A 205 12.94 -6.12 -21.73
C PHE A 205 11.86 -5.38 -22.49
N LEU A 206 11.50 -4.16 -22.07
CA LEU A 206 10.48 -3.35 -22.70
C LEU A 206 11.06 -2.43 -23.78
N ASN A 207 10.48 -2.52 -24.96
CA ASN A 207 10.72 -1.60 -26.06
C ASN A 207 9.39 -1.05 -26.56
N ILE A 208 9.35 0.26 -26.73
CA ILE A 208 8.16 0.98 -27.14
C ILE A 208 8.46 1.67 -28.46
N THR A 209 7.57 1.50 -29.43
CA THR A 209 7.64 2.18 -30.72
C THR A 209 6.29 2.72 -31.07
N VAL A 210 6.18 4.05 -31.14
CA VAL A 210 5.00 4.72 -31.66
C VAL A 210 5.37 5.27 -33.04
N PRO A 211 4.87 4.68 -34.13
CA PRO A 211 5.27 5.04 -35.49
C PRO A 211 5.13 6.55 -35.75
N GLY A 212 6.18 7.15 -36.31
CA GLY A 212 6.22 8.58 -36.63
C GLY A 212 6.18 9.53 -35.42
N LYS A 213 6.36 9.02 -34.19
CA LYS A 213 6.22 9.81 -32.96
C LYS A 213 7.41 9.67 -32.04
N LEU A 214 7.64 8.46 -31.52
CA LEU A 214 8.73 8.21 -30.58
C LEU A 214 9.15 6.73 -30.54
N THR A 215 10.32 6.52 -29.96
CA THR A 215 10.73 5.23 -29.41
C THR A 215 11.12 5.41 -27.96
N ALA A 216 10.87 4.40 -27.14
CA ALA A 216 11.36 4.39 -25.77
C ALA A 216 11.92 3.02 -25.40
N SER A 217 13.00 3.05 -24.65
CA SER A 217 13.60 1.88 -23.99
C SER A 217 13.93 2.25 -22.56
N PHE A 218 14.50 1.32 -21.80
CA PHE A 218 14.84 1.56 -20.40
C PHE A 218 16.28 1.16 -20.11
N THR A 219 16.89 1.89 -19.18
CA THR A 219 18.18 1.53 -18.60
C THR A 219 18.04 0.33 -17.66
N GLU A 220 19.16 -0.28 -17.24
CA GLU A 220 19.17 -1.32 -16.21
C GLU A 220 18.55 -0.88 -14.87
N GLY A 221 18.51 0.43 -14.61
CA GLY A 221 17.87 1.02 -13.42
C GLY A 221 16.40 1.43 -13.64
N GLY A 222 15.77 0.98 -14.74
CA GLY A 222 14.37 1.29 -15.05
C GLY A 222 14.10 2.73 -15.48
N THR A 223 15.13 3.55 -15.68
CA THR A 223 14.95 4.92 -16.17
C THR A 223 14.59 4.91 -17.66
N PRO A 224 13.50 5.55 -18.08
CA PRO A 224 13.09 5.61 -19.48
C PRO A 224 14.06 6.46 -20.30
N VAL A 225 14.37 5.99 -21.51
CA VAL A 225 15.15 6.67 -22.53
C VAL A 225 14.27 6.86 -23.74
N ILE A 226 13.74 8.07 -23.89
CA ILE A 226 12.75 8.41 -24.92
C ILE A 226 13.45 9.19 -26.03
N LYS A 227 13.20 8.79 -27.28
CA LYS A 227 13.70 9.48 -28.47
C LYS A 227 12.54 9.89 -29.36
N GLY A 228 12.57 11.14 -29.83
CA GLY A 228 11.61 11.64 -30.82
C GLY A 228 11.86 11.05 -32.22
N GLU A 229 11.04 11.45 -33.18
CA GLU A 229 11.17 11.04 -34.60
C GLU A 229 12.55 11.41 -35.19
N ASP A 230 13.12 12.52 -34.74
CA ASP A 230 14.45 12.99 -35.15
C ASP A 230 15.62 12.19 -34.53
N GLY A 231 15.32 11.23 -33.65
CA GLY A 231 16.29 10.41 -32.94
C GLY A 231 16.96 11.09 -31.75
N ASN A 232 16.63 12.36 -31.47
CA ASN A 232 17.14 13.08 -30.31
C ASN A 232 16.38 12.68 -29.05
N THR A 233 17.07 12.73 -27.90
CA THR A 233 16.45 12.46 -26.61
C THR A 233 15.36 13.49 -26.32
N ALA A 234 14.15 13.01 -26.05
CA ALA A 234 13.03 13.87 -25.69
C ALA A 234 13.28 14.55 -24.34
N THR A 235 12.94 15.83 -24.24
CA THR A 235 12.88 16.57 -22.97
C THR A 235 11.52 16.36 -22.29
N ASP A 236 11.44 16.45 -20.96
CA ASP A 236 10.21 16.20 -20.17
C ASP A 236 8.94 16.87 -20.72
N GLY A 237 9.02 18.11 -21.22
CA GLY A 237 7.86 18.81 -21.81
C GLY A 237 7.35 18.23 -23.13
N TYR A 238 8.21 17.62 -23.94
CA TYR A 238 7.82 16.93 -25.17
C TYR A 238 7.11 15.61 -24.86
N VAL A 239 7.56 14.93 -23.80
CA VAL A 239 6.99 13.66 -23.34
C VAL A 239 5.56 13.88 -22.82
N SER A 240 5.32 14.93 -22.01
CA SER A 240 3.96 15.24 -21.55
C SER A 240 2.99 15.49 -22.70
N ASP A 241 3.37 16.33 -23.66
CA ASP A 241 2.49 16.73 -24.76
C ASP A 241 2.15 15.55 -25.68
N LEU A 242 3.10 14.63 -25.90
CA LEU A 242 2.88 13.44 -26.72
C LEU A 242 1.97 12.39 -26.07
N LEU A 243 2.05 12.25 -24.74
CA LEU A 243 1.34 11.21 -24.01
C LEU A 243 -0.12 11.55 -23.76
N PHE A 244 -0.49 12.84 -23.70
CA PHE A 244 -1.90 13.25 -23.58
C PHE A 244 -2.74 12.91 -24.83
N GLU A 245 -2.12 12.81 -26.00
CA GLU A 245 -2.83 12.59 -27.28
C GLU A 245 -2.77 11.13 -27.77
N TYR A 246 -1.99 10.26 -27.12
CA TYR A 246 -1.74 8.91 -27.61
C TYR A 246 -2.66 7.87 -26.95
N ARG A 247 -3.25 6.99 -27.78
CA ARG A 247 -3.99 5.81 -27.35
C ARG A 247 -3.22 4.56 -27.79
N ALA A 248 -2.95 3.65 -26.86
CA ALA A 248 -2.07 2.50 -27.11
C ALA A 248 -2.75 1.33 -27.83
N TYR A 249 -4.09 1.29 -27.86
CA TYR A 249 -4.87 0.33 -28.66
C TYR A 249 -5.21 0.92 -30.03
N ASP A 250 -4.20 1.09 -30.88
CA ASP A 250 -4.45 1.15 -32.32
C ASP A 250 -4.17 -0.26 -32.88
N GLU A 251 -5.23 -0.99 -33.28
CA GLU A 251 -5.12 -2.37 -33.79
C GLU A 251 -4.20 -2.49 -35.01
N GLU A 252 -3.88 -1.38 -35.69
CA GLU A 252 -2.98 -1.35 -36.85
C GLU A 252 -1.49 -1.27 -36.47
N THR A 253 -1.14 -0.97 -35.21
CA THR A 253 0.28 -0.82 -34.79
C THR A 253 0.59 -1.47 -33.43
N GLU A 254 1.40 -2.53 -33.44
CA GLU A 254 1.94 -3.11 -32.19
C GLU A 254 3.02 -2.19 -31.62
N THR A 255 2.70 -1.51 -30.52
CA THR A 255 3.51 -0.41 -29.99
C THR A 255 4.35 -0.79 -28.78
N VAL A 256 4.05 -1.92 -28.14
CA VAL A 256 4.74 -2.40 -26.93
C VAL A 256 5.32 -3.78 -27.22
N GLN A 257 6.64 -3.87 -27.26
CA GLN A 257 7.37 -5.11 -27.45
C GLN A 257 8.02 -5.52 -26.14
N LEU A 258 7.70 -6.73 -25.68
CA LEU A 258 8.29 -7.34 -24.49
C LEU A 258 9.19 -8.49 -24.91
N GLY A 259 10.48 -8.38 -24.59
CA GLY A 259 11.50 -9.40 -24.86
C GLY A 259 11.37 -10.66 -24.01
N ASP A 260 12.42 -11.51 -24.07
CA ASP A 260 12.51 -12.74 -23.28
C ASP A 260 12.99 -12.42 -21.85
N TRP A 261 12.02 -12.24 -20.95
CA TRP A 261 12.25 -12.04 -19.52
C TRP A 261 12.10 -13.36 -18.75
N GLU A 262 11.33 -14.33 -19.27
CA GLU A 262 11.10 -15.60 -18.61
C GLU A 262 12.40 -16.39 -18.43
N GLY A 263 13.34 -16.30 -19.38
CA GLY A 263 14.64 -16.95 -19.27
C GLY A 263 15.54 -16.43 -18.13
N GLN A 264 15.25 -15.25 -17.58
CA GLN A 264 15.94 -14.68 -16.41
C GLN A 264 15.22 -15.01 -15.09
N LEU A 265 14.06 -15.64 -15.17
CA LEU A 265 13.27 -16.03 -14.03
C LEU A 265 13.60 -17.47 -13.65
N GLY A 266 13.94 -17.71 -12.38
CA GLY A 266 14.09 -19.07 -11.88
C GLY A 266 12.83 -19.91 -12.12
N ALA A 267 13.00 -21.14 -12.60
CA ALA A 267 11.90 -22.06 -12.86
C ALA A 267 11.10 -22.33 -11.59
N LEU A 268 9.77 -22.32 -11.71
CA LEU A 268 8.88 -22.64 -10.59
C LEU A 268 9.08 -24.10 -10.17
N THR A 269 9.58 -24.32 -8.96
CA THR A 269 9.73 -25.65 -8.36
C THR A 269 8.82 -25.79 -7.15
N GLY A 270 8.50 -27.01 -6.71
CA GLY A 270 7.57 -27.23 -5.59
C GLY A 270 6.10 -27.29 -5.99
N GLU A 271 5.19 -27.16 -5.02
CA GLU A 271 3.75 -27.23 -5.25
C GLU A 271 3.24 -25.90 -5.82
N PRO A 272 2.70 -25.83 -7.04
CA PRO A 272 2.25 -24.55 -7.60
C PRO A 272 0.99 -24.05 -6.91
N LEU A 273 0.85 -22.72 -6.85
CA LEU A 273 -0.39 -22.05 -6.51
C LEU A 273 -1.48 -22.39 -7.55
N VAL A 274 -2.69 -22.69 -7.08
CA VAL A 274 -3.84 -23.02 -7.94
C VAL A 274 -5.00 -22.03 -7.76
N LEU A 275 -5.95 -22.07 -8.70
CA LEU A 275 -7.11 -21.16 -8.74
C LEU A 275 -7.85 -21.10 -7.39
N GLN A 276 -8.28 -19.90 -6.99
CA GLN A 276 -8.95 -19.59 -5.71
C GLN A 276 -8.06 -19.68 -4.46
N GLU A 277 -6.79 -20.11 -4.56
CA GLU A 277 -5.87 -20.00 -3.44
C GLU A 277 -5.45 -18.54 -3.24
N GLU A 278 -5.27 -18.15 -1.99
CA GLU A 278 -4.89 -16.79 -1.60
C GLU A 278 -3.51 -16.78 -0.95
N VAL A 279 -2.77 -15.71 -1.18
CA VAL A 279 -1.47 -15.43 -0.56
C VAL A 279 -1.46 -14.02 0.00
N GLU A 280 -0.91 -13.85 1.21
CA GLU A 280 -0.63 -12.53 1.75
C GLU A 280 0.79 -12.09 1.38
N ILE A 281 0.91 -10.94 0.72
CA ILE A 281 2.21 -10.32 0.38
C ILE A 281 2.14 -8.86 0.83
N ASP A 282 3.09 -8.44 1.67
CA ASP A 282 3.16 -7.07 2.23
C ASP A 282 1.84 -6.59 2.87
N GLY A 283 1.11 -7.48 3.53
CA GLY A 283 -0.18 -7.19 4.17
C GLY A 283 -1.37 -7.08 3.21
N VAL A 284 -1.20 -7.50 1.95
CA VAL A 284 -2.26 -7.54 0.92
C VAL A 284 -2.58 -8.99 0.60
N PHE A 285 -3.86 -9.37 0.70
CA PHE A 285 -4.34 -10.69 0.28
C PHE A 285 -4.61 -10.69 -1.22
N LEU A 286 -3.94 -11.58 -1.92
CA LEU A 286 -4.03 -11.74 -3.37
C LEU A 286 -4.53 -13.15 -3.66
N THR A 287 -5.59 -13.28 -4.45
CA THR A 287 -6.06 -14.57 -4.98
C THR A 287 -5.36 -14.89 -6.29
N ALA A 288 -5.05 -16.17 -6.49
CA ALA A 288 -4.47 -16.70 -7.71
C ALA A 288 -5.22 -16.22 -8.97
N ASP A 289 -4.44 -15.70 -9.94
CA ASP A 289 -4.89 -15.25 -11.25
C ASP A 289 -5.86 -14.05 -11.26
N ARG A 290 -5.98 -13.32 -10.14
CA ARG A 290 -6.74 -12.07 -10.06
C ARG A 290 -5.81 -10.85 -10.13
N VAL A 291 -6.29 -9.80 -10.78
CA VAL A 291 -5.63 -8.50 -10.89
C VAL A 291 -6.18 -7.59 -9.81
N TYR A 292 -5.31 -7.05 -8.97
CA TYR A 292 -5.67 -6.11 -7.89
C TYR A 292 -5.17 -4.71 -8.23
N GLU A 293 -6.05 -3.72 -8.13
CA GLU A 293 -5.71 -2.30 -8.18
C GLU A 293 -5.83 -1.72 -6.76
N LEU A 294 -4.69 -1.51 -6.08
CA LEU A 294 -4.73 -1.22 -4.65
C LEU A 294 -5.22 0.18 -4.27
N GLU A 295 -5.15 1.12 -5.20
CA GLU A 295 -5.57 2.50 -4.96
C GLU A 295 -7.10 2.63 -4.97
N SER A 296 -7.79 1.91 -5.86
CA SER A 296 -9.25 1.79 -5.89
C SER A 296 -9.76 0.75 -4.89
N GLY A 297 -8.94 -0.28 -4.59
CA GLY A 297 -9.32 -1.44 -3.80
C GLY A 297 -10.14 -2.47 -4.60
N GLU A 298 -10.20 -2.32 -5.92
CA GLU A 298 -10.92 -3.24 -6.81
C GLU A 298 -10.03 -4.41 -7.24
N ASP A 299 -10.69 -5.52 -7.57
CA ASP A 299 -10.05 -6.71 -8.09
C ASP A 299 -10.87 -7.35 -9.22
N TYR A 300 -10.17 -7.85 -10.23
CA TYR A 300 -10.76 -8.35 -11.46
C TYR A 300 -10.23 -9.73 -11.79
N SER A 301 -11.02 -10.54 -12.49
CA SER A 301 -10.41 -11.62 -13.28
C SER A 301 -9.55 -11.00 -14.39
N LEU A 302 -8.53 -11.74 -14.83
CA LEU A 302 -7.69 -11.28 -15.94
C LEU A 302 -8.51 -10.99 -17.21
N GLU A 303 -9.54 -11.79 -17.48
CA GLU A 303 -10.44 -11.60 -18.64
C GLU A 303 -11.25 -10.30 -18.54
N GLU A 304 -11.83 -10.01 -17.39
CA GLU A 304 -12.54 -8.75 -17.13
C GLU A 304 -11.62 -7.55 -17.29
N PHE A 305 -10.41 -7.63 -16.73
CA PHE A 305 -9.42 -6.56 -16.83
C PHE A 305 -9.01 -6.28 -18.29
N ILE A 306 -8.80 -7.33 -19.09
CA ILE A 306 -8.52 -7.21 -20.53
C ILE A 306 -9.70 -6.61 -21.29
N ALA A 307 -10.94 -6.98 -20.95
CA ALA A 307 -12.12 -6.45 -21.62
C ALA A 307 -12.31 -4.96 -21.31
N MET A 308 -12.22 -4.58 -20.03
CA MET A 308 -12.39 -3.19 -19.57
C MET A 308 -11.37 -2.25 -20.21
N THR A 309 -10.09 -2.63 -20.23
CA THR A 309 -9.01 -1.81 -20.82
C THR A 309 -9.14 -1.64 -22.33
N LYS A 310 -9.82 -2.57 -23.03
CA LYS A 310 -10.15 -2.41 -24.45
C LYS A 310 -11.30 -1.44 -24.69
N GLU A 311 -12.25 -1.33 -23.76
CA GLU A 311 -13.40 -0.42 -23.89
C GLU A 311 -13.05 1.04 -23.51
N GLU A 312 -12.06 1.23 -22.65
CA GLU A 312 -11.58 2.57 -22.22
C GLU A 312 -10.72 3.30 -23.26
N ASN A 313 -10.10 2.56 -24.19
CA ASN A 313 -9.26 3.09 -25.26
C ASN A 313 -10.04 3.36 -26.55
#